data_AF-A0A7S2V6D3-F1
#
_entry.id   AF-A0A7S2V6D3-F1
#
_cell.length_a   1.000
_cell.length_b   1.000
_cell.length_c   1.000
_cell.angle_alpha   90.00
_cell.angle_beta   90.00
_cell.angle_gamma   90.00
#
_symmetry.space_group_name_H-M   'P 1'
#
loop_
_entity.id
_entity.type
_entity.pdbx_description
1 polymer ?
#
loop_
_entity_poly.entity_id
_entity_poly.type
_entity_poly.pdbx_seq_one_letter_code
_entity_poly.pdbx_strand_id
1 'polypeptide(L)'
;DEERVARQQRDRLRHERKREREREMRLDNMKGNLKKKKGVDRDADRDISEKIALGLHTGATKLAGDAMFDARLFNQSSGMDSGFGQDDEYNVYNKGLFNRGEASSIYRPKRDDAEMYGDADEQYKKLAGTDRFRPDKGFMGTDATSSGGGGRDAPVQFERGAPAAEEELDPFGLDQFLTDAKKGKKKG
;
A
#
# COMPACT_ATOMS: atom_id res chain seq x y z
N ASP A 1 -72.89 -59.88 -33.46
CA ASP A 1 -72.28 -58.54 -33.29
C ASP A 1 -71.07 -58.49 -32.35
N GLU A 2 -70.98 -59.36 -31.35
CA GLU A 2 -69.86 -59.42 -30.39
C GLU A 2 -68.47 -59.59 -31.05
N GLU A 3 -68.37 -60.40 -32.10
CA GLU A 3 -67.11 -60.61 -32.84
C GLU A 3 -66.64 -59.34 -33.59
N ARG A 4 -67.56 -58.49 -34.05
CA ARG A 4 -67.23 -57.19 -34.66
C ARG A 4 -66.71 -56.21 -33.61
N VAL A 5 -67.31 -56.22 -32.41
CA VAL A 5 -66.88 -55.39 -31.28
C VAL A 5 -65.50 -55.83 -30.78
N ALA A 6 -65.26 -57.15 -30.64
CA ALA A 6 -63.95 -57.69 -30.25
C ALA A 6 -62.85 -57.34 -31.26
N ARG A 7 -63.14 -57.40 -32.58
CA ARG A 7 -62.20 -56.94 -33.63
C ARG A 7 -61.88 -55.45 -33.49
N GLN A 8 -62.89 -54.60 -33.28
CA GLN A 8 -62.70 -53.16 -33.11
C GLN A 8 -61.89 -52.81 -31.85
N GLN A 9 -62.13 -53.50 -30.73
CA GLN A 9 -61.35 -53.31 -29.50
C GLN A 9 -59.88 -53.68 -29.69
N ARG A 10 -59.61 -54.80 -30.37
CA ARG A 10 -58.24 -55.22 -30.69
C ARG A 10 -57.52 -54.23 -31.59
N ASP A 11 -58.21 -53.69 -32.60
CA ASP A 11 -57.64 -52.72 -33.51
C ASP A 11 -57.43 -51.35 -32.85
N ARG A 12 -58.31 -50.94 -31.91
CA ARG A 12 -58.08 -49.77 -31.05
C ARG A 12 -56.82 -49.94 -30.19
N LEU A 13 -56.64 -51.10 -29.55
CA LEU A 13 -55.46 -51.42 -28.73
C LEU A 13 -54.16 -51.44 -29.54
N ARG A 14 -54.22 -51.90 -30.79
CA ARG A 14 -53.09 -51.87 -31.73
C ARG A 14 -52.75 -50.44 -32.15
N HIS A 15 -53.77 -49.64 -32.45
CA HIS A 15 -53.61 -48.23 -32.83
C HIS A 15 -53.07 -47.38 -31.67
N GLU A 16 -53.58 -47.61 -30.45
CA GLU A 16 -53.13 -46.95 -29.24
C GLU A 16 -51.65 -47.27 -28.94
N ARG A 17 -51.26 -48.54 -28.95
CA ARG A 17 -49.86 -48.95 -28.80
C ARG A 17 -48.94 -48.44 -29.90
N LYS A 18 -49.45 -48.26 -31.13
CA LYS A 18 -48.69 -47.66 -32.24
C LYS A 18 -48.48 -46.16 -32.01
N ARG A 19 -49.53 -45.46 -31.57
CA ARG A 19 -49.51 -44.02 -31.25
C ARG A 19 -48.61 -43.72 -30.05
N GLU A 20 -48.62 -44.59 -29.04
CA GLU A 20 -47.75 -44.48 -27.87
C GLU A 20 -46.29 -44.67 -28.24
N ARG A 21 -45.94 -45.72 -28.99
CA ARG A 21 -44.58 -45.90 -29.52
C ARG A 21 -44.13 -44.73 -30.39
N GLU A 22 -45.02 -44.15 -31.18
CA GLU A 22 -44.68 -42.98 -32.00
C GLU A 22 -44.43 -41.73 -31.16
N ARG A 23 -45.23 -41.50 -30.10
CA ARG A 23 -44.98 -40.43 -29.12
C ARG A 23 -43.68 -40.64 -28.37
N GLU A 24 -43.41 -41.87 -27.94
CA GLU A 24 -42.18 -42.23 -27.24
C GLU A 24 -40.96 -42.07 -28.14
N MET A 25 -41.01 -42.52 -29.40
CA MET A 25 -39.96 -42.29 -30.38
C MET A 25 -39.75 -40.80 -30.69
N ARG A 26 -40.83 -40.00 -30.78
CA ARG A 26 -40.71 -38.54 -30.93
C ARG A 26 -40.09 -37.89 -29.69
N LEU A 27 -40.50 -38.29 -28.49
CA LEU A 27 -39.95 -37.79 -27.23
C LEU A 27 -38.48 -38.21 -27.07
N ASP A 28 -38.12 -39.45 -27.43
CA ASP A 28 -36.74 -39.93 -27.35
C ASP A 28 -35.86 -39.31 -28.43
N ASN A 29 -36.38 -39.02 -29.63
CA ASN A 29 -35.65 -38.26 -30.66
C ASN A 29 -35.50 -36.78 -30.28
N MET A 30 -36.53 -36.17 -29.67
CA MET A 30 -36.45 -34.81 -29.14
C MET A 30 -35.48 -34.72 -27.95
N LYS A 31 -35.46 -35.75 -27.08
CA LYS A 31 -34.44 -35.97 -26.05
C LYS A 31 -33.11 -36.47 -26.61
N GLY A 32 -33.03 -36.96 -27.84
CA GLY A 32 -31.81 -37.46 -28.48
C GLY A 32 -30.82 -36.33 -28.77
N ASN A 33 -31.33 -35.16 -29.14
CA ASN A 33 -30.55 -33.92 -29.18
C ASN A 33 -30.15 -33.42 -27.77
N LEU A 34 -30.87 -33.85 -26.73
CA LEU A 34 -30.55 -33.63 -25.31
C LEU A 34 -29.61 -34.71 -24.75
N LYS A 35 -29.49 -35.89 -25.34
CA LYS A 35 -28.51 -36.92 -24.94
C LYS A 35 -27.07 -36.52 -25.28
N LYS A 36 -26.83 -35.61 -26.23
CA LYS A 36 -25.54 -34.90 -26.36
C LYS A 36 -25.27 -33.91 -25.20
N LYS A 37 -26.31 -33.56 -24.43
CA LYS A 37 -26.25 -32.88 -23.13
C LYS A 37 -26.32 -33.86 -21.94
N LYS A 38 -26.03 -35.17 -22.10
CA LYS A 38 -25.99 -36.13 -20.97
C LYS A 38 -24.99 -35.77 -19.86
N GLY A 39 -23.98 -34.96 -20.16
CA GLY A 39 -23.13 -34.34 -19.13
C GLY A 39 -23.95 -33.37 -18.29
N VAL A 40 -24.67 -32.45 -18.93
CA VAL A 40 -25.43 -31.39 -18.27
C VAL A 40 -26.51 -31.92 -17.33
N ASP A 41 -27.28 -32.94 -17.72
CA ASP A 41 -28.34 -33.48 -16.85
C ASP A 41 -27.79 -34.30 -15.68
N ARG A 42 -26.71 -35.08 -15.88
CA ARG A 42 -26.04 -35.80 -14.77
C ARG A 42 -25.34 -34.85 -13.82
N ASP A 43 -24.76 -33.79 -14.37
CA ASP A 43 -24.05 -32.77 -13.60
C ASP A 43 -25.03 -31.89 -12.82
N ALA A 44 -26.29 -31.78 -13.28
CA ALA A 44 -27.36 -31.06 -12.59
C ALA A 44 -27.79 -31.77 -11.28
N ASP A 45 -27.76 -33.11 -11.25
CA ASP A 45 -28.15 -33.91 -10.08
C ASP A 45 -27.00 -34.12 -9.06
N ARG A 46 -25.77 -33.69 -9.36
CA ARG A 46 -24.63 -33.82 -8.42
C ARG A 46 -24.81 -32.96 -7.17
N ASP A 47 -24.30 -33.43 -6.03
CA ASP A 47 -24.29 -32.67 -4.79
C ASP A 47 -23.40 -31.41 -4.91
N ILE A 48 -23.71 -30.37 -4.13
CA ILE A 48 -23.04 -29.07 -4.20
C ILE A 48 -21.52 -29.20 -3.97
N SER A 49 -21.11 -30.06 -3.03
CA SER A 49 -19.70 -30.35 -2.74
C SER A 49 -19.00 -31.05 -3.91
N GLU A 50 -19.65 -32.00 -4.58
CA GLU A 50 -19.11 -32.71 -5.74
C GLU A 50 -19.02 -31.80 -6.96
N LYS A 51 -20.01 -30.91 -7.15
CA LYS A 51 -19.97 -29.88 -8.20
C LYS A 51 -18.80 -28.91 -7.99
N ILE A 52 -18.55 -28.49 -6.74
CA ILE A 52 -17.39 -27.65 -6.39
C ILE A 52 -16.08 -28.42 -6.66
N ALA A 53 -15.99 -29.68 -6.25
CA ALA A 53 -14.79 -30.51 -6.47
C ALA A 53 -14.51 -30.76 -7.97
N LEU A 54 -15.55 -30.85 -8.80
CA LEU A 54 -15.46 -30.97 -10.26
C LEU A 54 -15.29 -29.64 -11.00
N GLY A 55 -15.23 -28.50 -10.29
CA GLY A 55 -15.15 -27.17 -10.92
C GLY A 55 -16.39 -26.78 -11.74
N LEU A 56 -17.49 -27.53 -11.60
CA LEU A 56 -18.80 -27.18 -12.14
C LEU A 56 -19.37 -26.08 -11.24
N HIS A 57 -19.14 -24.84 -11.63
CA HIS A 57 -19.65 -23.65 -10.96
C HIS A 57 -21.15 -23.81 -10.57
N THR A 58 -21.43 -23.97 -9.27
CA THR A 58 -22.80 -23.94 -8.72
C THR A 58 -23.37 -22.52 -8.64
N GLY A 59 -22.55 -21.51 -8.91
CA GLY A 59 -22.90 -20.11 -8.88
C GLY A 59 -22.66 -19.45 -10.23
N ALA A 60 -23.73 -18.88 -10.78
CA ALA A 60 -23.74 -17.87 -11.85
C ALA A 60 -23.11 -18.26 -13.19
N THR A 61 -23.87 -19.00 -14.01
CA THR A 61 -23.70 -19.09 -15.47
C THR A 61 -23.97 -17.76 -16.21
N LYS A 62 -23.77 -16.63 -15.55
CA LYS A 62 -23.69 -15.31 -16.16
C LYS A 62 -22.60 -14.56 -15.44
N LEU A 63 -21.36 -14.79 -15.84
CA LEU A 63 -20.34 -13.75 -15.77
C LEU A 63 -20.82 -12.60 -16.67
N ALA A 64 -21.81 -11.84 -16.21
CA ALA A 64 -22.28 -10.65 -16.87
C ALA A 64 -21.68 -9.47 -16.12
N GLY A 65 -20.74 -8.79 -16.79
CA GLY A 65 -20.26 -7.46 -16.44
C GLY A 65 -19.27 -7.39 -15.28
N ASP A 66 -19.69 -7.74 -14.08
CA ASP A 66 -19.01 -7.26 -12.86
C ASP A 66 -17.89 -8.18 -12.34
N ALA A 67 -17.98 -9.48 -12.61
CA ALA A 67 -16.96 -10.45 -12.20
C ALA A 67 -15.86 -10.67 -13.24
N MET A 68 -16.00 -10.08 -14.43
CA MET A 68 -15.04 -10.24 -15.54
C MET A 68 -13.96 -9.15 -15.56
N PHE A 69 -14.23 -8.01 -14.95
CA PHE A 69 -13.36 -6.84 -14.99
C PHE A 69 -13.05 -6.36 -13.57
N ASP A 70 -11.84 -5.83 -13.38
CA ASP A 70 -11.44 -5.22 -12.11
C ASP A 70 -12.14 -3.86 -11.96
N ALA A 71 -12.85 -3.67 -10.84
CA ALA A 71 -13.55 -2.43 -10.52
C ALA A 71 -12.64 -1.19 -10.56
N ARG A 72 -11.34 -1.34 -10.31
CA ARG A 72 -10.36 -0.24 -10.39
C ARG A 72 -10.18 0.32 -11.79
N LEU A 73 -10.51 -0.46 -12.83
CA LEU A 73 -10.39 -0.03 -14.23
C LEU A 73 -11.51 0.94 -14.64
N PHE A 74 -12.70 0.83 -14.06
CA PHE A 74 -13.84 1.67 -14.43
C PHE A 74 -13.81 3.08 -13.84
N ASN A 75 -13.01 3.29 -12.80
CA ASN A 75 -12.83 4.60 -12.17
C ASN A 75 -11.56 5.34 -12.67
N GLN A 76 -11.03 4.96 -13.82
CA GLN A 76 -9.92 5.67 -14.46
C GLN A 76 -10.49 6.67 -15.47
N SER A 77 -10.27 7.97 -15.25
CA SER A 77 -10.61 9.02 -16.23
C SER A 77 -9.65 9.08 -17.42
N SER A 78 -8.63 8.22 -17.46
CA SER A 78 -7.64 8.18 -18.52
C SER A 78 -8.23 7.58 -19.80
N GLY A 79 -8.24 8.34 -20.89
CA GLY A 79 -8.57 7.83 -22.23
C GLY A 79 -9.51 8.71 -23.04
N MET A 80 -10.25 9.64 -22.42
CA MET A 80 -11.05 10.64 -23.15
C MET A 80 -10.25 11.89 -23.53
N ASP A 81 -9.21 12.23 -22.76
CA ASP A 81 -8.40 13.43 -22.96
C ASP A 81 -7.18 13.21 -23.89
N SER A 82 -6.86 11.96 -24.25
CA SER A 82 -5.71 11.63 -25.09
C SER A 82 -6.14 11.45 -26.54
N GLY A 83 -5.76 12.40 -27.42
CA GLY A 83 -5.91 12.27 -28.88
C GLY A 83 -7.00 13.13 -29.52
N PHE A 84 -7.70 13.98 -28.76
CA PHE A 84 -8.64 14.98 -29.28
C PHE A 84 -8.07 16.39 -29.13
N GLY A 85 -7.06 16.74 -29.94
CA GLY A 85 -6.48 18.09 -30.03
C GLY A 85 -6.32 18.50 -31.48
N GLN A 86 -6.37 19.81 -31.76
CA GLN A 86 -6.05 20.32 -33.10
C GLN A 86 -4.58 20.05 -33.43
N ASP A 87 -4.23 19.85 -34.70
CA ASP A 87 -2.84 19.59 -35.13
C ASP A 87 -1.87 20.74 -34.77
N ASP A 88 -2.41 21.94 -34.51
CA ASP A 88 -1.67 23.13 -34.06
C ASP A 88 -1.41 23.17 -32.55
N GLU A 89 -2.00 22.25 -31.78
CA GLU A 89 -1.89 22.20 -30.32
C GLU A 89 -0.73 21.28 -29.91
N TYR A 90 0.30 21.84 -29.26
CA TYR A 90 1.54 21.14 -28.87
C TYR A 90 1.36 20.14 -27.71
N ASN A 91 0.45 19.18 -27.86
CA ASN A 91 0.15 18.14 -26.87
C ASN A 91 0.95 16.86 -27.16
N VAL A 92 2.30 16.97 -27.17
CA VAL A 92 3.21 15.83 -27.45
C VAL A 92 3.22 14.80 -26.31
N TYR A 93 2.92 15.24 -25.09
CA TYR A 93 2.96 14.40 -23.89
C TYR A 93 1.60 14.32 -23.22
N ASN A 94 1.25 13.11 -22.77
CA ASN A 94 0.00 12.83 -22.08
C ASN A 94 0.00 13.27 -20.60
N LYS A 95 1.17 13.65 -20.05
CA LYS A 95 1.34 14.07 -18.66
C LYS A 95 2.26 15.28 -18.58
N GLY A 96 1.95 16.19 -17.66
CA GLY A 96 2.84 17.31 -17.35
C GLY A 96 4.16 16.83 -16.73
N LEU A 97 5.24 17.58 -16.96
CA LEU A 97 6.56 17.27 -16.39
C LEU A 97 6.56 17.24 -14.85
N PHE A 98 5.67 18.03 -14.23
CA PHE A 98 5.53 18.10 -12.78
C PHE A 98 4.13 17.64 -12.33
N ASN A 99 4.09 16.66 -11.42
CA ASN A 99 2.86 16.10 -10.86
C ASN A 99 2.29 16.98 -9.73
N ARG A 100 2.27 18.31 -9.88
CA ARG A 100 1.75 19.23 -8.86
C ARG A 100 0.22 19.38 -8.88
N GLY A 101 -0.43 18.94 -9.95
CA GLY A 101 -1.88 19.09 -10.16
C GLY A 101 -2.77 18.06 -9.46
N GLU A 102 -2.28 16.83 -9.24
CA GLU A 102 -3.07 15.76 -8.61
C GLU A 102 -3.11 15.90 -7.08
N ALA A 103 -2.09 16.49 -6.48
CA ALA A 103 -2.08 16.85 -5.07
C ALA A 103 -2.74 18.23 -4.89
N SER A 104 -4.03 18.24 -4.56
CA SER A 104 -4.86 19.45 -4.34
C SER A 104 -4.31 20.45 -3.32
N SER A 105 -3.26 20.09 -2.57
CA SER A 105 -2.45 20.99 -1.76
C SER A 105 -1.15 20.29 -1.35
N ILE A 106 -0.04 21.02 -1.32
CA ILE A 106 1.26 20.50 -0.82
C ILE A 106 1.24 20.35 0.70
N TYR A 107 0.41 21.15 1.39
CA TYR A 107 0.28 21.12 2.84
C TYR A 107 -1.18 21.31 3.24
N ARG A 108 -1.74 20.31 3.92
CA ARG A 108 -3.09 20.34 4.50
C ARG A 108 -3.12 19.59 5.84
N PRO A 109 -2.83 20.27 6.96
CA PRO A 109 -2.90 19.65 8.27
C PRO A 109 -4.35 19.25 8.59
N LYS A 110 -4.56 18.00 9.01
CA LYS A 110 -5.86 17.50 9.49
C LYS A 110 -5.90 17.61 11.01
N ARG A 111 -7.03 18.03 11.58
CA ARG A 111 -7.22 18.18 13.04
C ARG A 111 -7.13 16.84 13.79
N ASP A 112 -7.42 15.73 13.12
CA ASP A 112 -7.44 14.39 13.73
C ASP A 112 -6.10 13.65 13.64
N ASP A 113 -5.09 14.22 12.97
CA ASP A 113 -3.73 13.66 12.89
C ASP A 113 -2.86 14.05 14.11
N ALA A 114 -3.45 14.57 15.18
CA ALA A 114 -2.73 15.01 16.39
C ALA A 114 -1.97 13.89 17.11
N GLU A 115 -2.36 12.63 16.93
CA GLU A 115 -1.61 11.48 17.46
C GLU A 115 -0.34 11.17 16.66
N MET A 116 -0.36 11.42 15.34
CA MET A 116 0.76 11.13 14.43
C MET A 116 1.71 12.33 14.27
N TYR A 117 1.16 13.54 14.22
CA TYR A 117 1.86 14.81 14.04
C TYR A 117 1.49 15.79 15.15
N GLY A 118 1.49 15.31 16.40
CA GLY A 118 1.15 16.11 17.57
C GLY A 118 1.92 17.42 17.64
N ASP A 119 1.34 18.39 18.37
CA ASP A 119 1.90 19.72 18.52
C ASP A 119 3.36 19.66 19.00
N ALA A 120 4.25 20.37 18.29
CA ALA A 120 5.69 20.33 18.54
C ALA A 120 6.00 20.74 20.00
N ASP A 121 5.23 21.67 20.55
CA ASP A 121 5.36 22.13 21.93
C ASP A 121 4.90 21.08 22.94
N GLU A 122 3.87 20.29 22.64
CA GLU A 122 3.42 19.19 23.48
C GLU A 122 4.41 18.02 23.47
N GLN A 123 4.98 17.70 22.30
CA GLN A 123 6.03 16.70 22.17
C GLN A 123 7.30 17.12 22.90
N TYR A 124 7.69 18.41 22.79
CA TYR A 124 8.81 18.97 23.52
C TYR A 124 8.59 18.91 25.03
N LYS A 125 7.40 19.28 25.53
CA LYS A 125 7.06 19.17 26.97
C LYS A 125 7.14 17.73 27.47
N LYS A 126 6.66 16.75 26.67
CA LYS A 126 6.75 15.32 27.00
C LYS A 126 8.20 14.84 27.06
N LEU A 127 9.09 15.33 26.19
CA LEU A 127 10.51 14.94 26.16
C LEU A 127 11.32 15.64 27.26
N ALA A 128 11.07 16.93 27.49
CA ALA A 128 11.77 17.76 28.47
C ALA A 128 11.57 17.28 29.91
N GLY A 129 10.44 16.65 30.22
CA GLY A 129 10.17 16.05 31.53
C GLY A 129 10.78 14.66 31.74
N THR A 130 11.43 14.06 30.73
CA THR A 130 12.00 12.71 30.86
C THR A 130 13.47 12.75 31.26
N ASP A 131 13.84 11.95 32.25
CA ASP A 131 15.23 11.80 32.72
C ASP A 131 16.16 11.11 31.70
N ARG A 132 15.62 10.66 30.56
CA ARG A 132 16.37 9.95 29.51
C ARG A 132 17.46 10.80 28.85
N PHE A 133 17.40 12.12 28.98
CA PHE A 133 18.38 13.06 28.41
C PHE A 133 19.28 13.69 29.46
N ARG A 134 19.19 13.26 30.72
CA ARG A 134 20.13 13.66 31.76
C ARG A 134 21.31 12.69 31.76
N PRO A 135 22.55 13.19 31.58
CA PRO A 135 23.72 12.32 31.62
C PRO A 135 23.97 11.84 33.04
N ASP A 136 24.30 10.55 33.22
CA ASP A 136 24.61 9.94 34.52
C ASP A 136 25.85 10.57 35.18
N LYS A 137 26.74 11.16 34.38
CA LYS A 137 27.91 11.92 34.82
C LYS A 137 27.91 13.27 34.11
N GLY A 138 27.72 14.35 34.86
CA GLY A 138 27.86 15.71 34.35
C GLY A 138 29.31 16.02 33.97
N PHE A 139 29.50 16.92 33.01
CA PHE A 139 30.82 17.50 32.74
C PHE A 139 31.26 18.31 33.97
N MET A 140 32.55 18.30 34.31
CA MET A 140 33.06 19.16 35.38
C MET A 140 32.71 20.62 35.09
N GLY A 141 32.00 21.28 36.00
CA GLY A 141 31.53 22.66 35.84
C GLY A 141 30.06 22.82 35.42
N THR A 142 29.33 21.72 35.12
CA THR A 142 27.89 21.77 34.80
C THR A 142 27.00 21.12 35.85
N ASP A 143 27.52 20.87 37.07
CA ASP A 143 26.77 20.21 38.13
C ASP A 143 25.52 21.02 38.46
N ALA A 144 24.34 20.42 38.25
CA ALA A 144 23.05 21.06 38.52
C ALA A 144 22.88 21.44 40.00
N THR A 145 23.66 20.86 40.92
CA THR A 145 23.70 21.30 42.32
C THR A 145 24.37 22.66 42.50
N SER A 146 25.21 23.10 41.55
CA SER A 146 25.79 24.45 41.53
C SER A 146 24.85 25.51 40.94
N SER A 147 23.78 25.10 40.23
CA SER A 147 22.74 26.03 39.75
C SER A 147 21.78 26.52 40.84
N GLY A 148 21.95 26.04 42.08
CA GLY A 148 21.24 26.51 43.28
C GLY A 148 21.95 27.61 44.08
N GLY A 149 23.14 28.08 43.67
CA GLY A 149 23.90 29.06 44.45
C GLY A 149 24.80 29.96 43.61
N GLY A 150 24.35 31.20 43.36
CA GLY A 150 25.15 32.28 42.79
C GLY A 150 24.69 32.70 41.40
N GLY A 151 23.93 33.80 41.33
CA GLY A 151 23.57 34.46 40.08
C GLY A 151 24.83 34.81 39.26
N ARG A 152 24.81 34.47 37.97
CA ARG A 152 25.90 34.78 37.04
C ARG A 152 25.76 36.25 36.60
N ASP A 153 26.26 37.17 37.42
CA ASP A 153 26.12 38.63 37.20
C ASP A 153 27.24 39.27 36.34
N ALA A 154 28.09 38.49 35.66
CA ALA A 154 29.14 39.03 34.81
C ALA A 154 29.33 38.24 33.50
N PRO A 155 29.63 38.90 32.37
CA PRO A 155 29.93 38.21 31.12
C PRO A 155 31.28 37.48 31.20
N VAL A 156 31.25 36.22 30.75
CA VAL A 156 32.34 35.26 30.45
C VAL A 156 33.70 35.57 31.09
N GLN A 157 33.98 34.89 32.21
CA GLN A 157 35.34 34.75 32.72
C GLN A 157 36.03 33.61 31.96
N PHE A 158 37.12 33.93 31.26
CA PHE A 158 38.01 32.90 30.71
C PHE A 158 38.93 32.40 31.82
N GLU A 159 39.02 31.08 31.97
CA GLU A 159 40.09 30.49 32.76
C GLU A 159 41.43 30.85 32.10
N ARG A 160 42.28 31.58 32.81
CA ARG A 160 43.68 31.77 32.40
C ARG A 160 44.32 30.38 32.40
N GLY A 161 44.49 29.81 31.22
CA GLY A 161 45.07 28.50 31.01
C GLY A 161 46.33 28.32 31.86
N ALA A 162 46.41 27.15 32.50
CA ALA A 162 47.59 26.69 33.22
C ALA A 162 48.86 26.88 32.37
N PRO A 163 50.06 27.06 32.99
CA PRO A 163 51.33 27.27 32.30
C PRO A 163 51.83 25.99 31.60
N ALA A 164 51.09 25.52 30.61
CA ALA A 164 51.41 24.42 29.72
C ALA A 164 51.13 24.77 28.24
N ALA A 165 50.64 25.99 27.97
CA ALA A 165 50.28 26.48 26.63
C ALA A 165 51.33 27.46 26.04
N GLU A 166 52.56 27.44 26.54
CA GLU A 166 53.67 28.17 25.89
C GLU A 166 54.32 27.33 24.77
N GLU A 167 54.08 26.02 24.71
CA GLU A 167 54.63 25.14 23.65
C GLU A 167 53.83 25.18 22.34
N GLU A 168 52.57 25.62 22.32
CA GLU A 168 51.76 25.69 21.09
C GLU A 168 51.89 27.02 20.33
N LEU A 169 52.51 28.04 20.94
CA LEU A 169 52.65 29.38 20.33
C LEU A 169 53.90 29.52 19.44
N ASP A 170 54.84 28.58 19.52
CA ASP A 170 56.07 28.59 18.73
C ASP A 170 56.35 27.21 18.10
N PRO A 171 55.64 26.86 17.01
CA PRO A 171 55.77 25.56 16.35
C PRO A 171 57.16 25.32 15.71
N PHE A 172 58.03 26.34 15.68
CA PHE A 172 59.38 26.26 15.11
C PHE A 172 60.51 26.40 16.15
N GLY A 173 60.19 26.57 17.43
CA GLY A 173 61.17 26.73 18.51
C GLY A 173 62.10 27.94 18.35
N LEU A 174 61.67 28.97 17.61
CA LEU A 174 62.46 30.15 17.31
C LEU A 174 62.64 31.06 18.54
N ASP A 175 61.69 31.08 19.48
CA ASP A 175 61.77 31.87 20.71
C ASP A 175 62.81 31.30 21.67
N GLN A 176 62.94 29.97 21.76
CA GLN A 176 64.02 29.33 22.52
C GLN A 176 65.39 29.62 21.86
N PHE A 177 65.47 29.56 20.54
CA PHE A 177 66.70 29.89 19.81
C PHE A 177 67.13 31.37 19.98
N LEU A 178 66.17 32.31 19.92
CA LEU A 178 66.42 33.73 20.11
C LEU A 178 66.81 34.07 21.56
N THR A 179 66.23 33.37 22.56
CA THR A 179 66.60 33.56 23.96
C THR A 179 68.01 33.04 24.25
N ASP A 180 68.41 31.90 23.69
CA ASP A 180 69.76 31.36 23.83
C ASP A 180 70.82 32.19 23.08
N ALA A 181 70.52 32.65 21.86
CA ALA A 181 71.39 33.55 21.12
C ALA A 181 71.61 34.89 21.85
N LYS A 182 70.57 35.41 22.52
CA LYS A 182 70.65 36.62 23.34
C LYS A 182 71.46 36.39 24.62
N LYS A 183 71.40 35.20 25.20
CA LYS A 183 72.18 34.80 26.39
C LYS A 183 73.67 34.60 26.05
N GLY A 184 73.98 34.11 24.84
CA GLY A 184 75.34 33.94 24.32
C GLY A 184 76.10 35.23 24.03
N LYS A 185 75.42 36.38 23.90
CA LYS A 185 76.05 37.69 23.60
C LYS A 185 76.66 38.39 24.83
N LYS A 186 76.71 37.74 25.99
CA LYS A 186 77.43 38.21 27.19
C LYS A 186 78.64 37.31 27.49
N LYS A 187 79.65 37.34 26.61
CA LYS A 187 81.05 37.11 26.96
C LYS A 187 81.92 37.71 25.84
N GLY A 188 82.49 38.87 26.15
CA GLY A 188 83.29 39.74 25.29
C GLY A 188 83.41 41.07 26.00
#